data_AF-A0A520V2T2-F1
#
_entry.id   AF-A0A520V2T2-F1
#
_cell.length_a   1.000
_cell.length_b   1.000
_cell.length_c   1.000
_cell.angle_alpha   90.00
_cell.angle_beta   90.00
_cell.angle_gamma   90.00
#
_symmetry.space_group_name_H-M   'P 1'
#
loop_
_entity.id
_entity.type
_entity.pdbx_description
1 polymer ?
#
loop_
_entity_poly.entity_id
_entity_poly.type
_entity_poly.pdbx_seq_one_letter_code
_entity_poly.pdbx_strand_id
1 'polypeptide(L)'
;MVNQSIKAFIRGDKKLSLDVCEMDNEIDDAEVALSKELISLMKADSTNIDSCKSLVLIVKDIERIADLATNIAEDTYYIKTGNIIKHGHKF
;
A
#
# COMPACT_ATOMS: atom_id res chain seq x y z
N MET A 1 -5.48 5.27 -3.92
CA MET A 1 -5.37 3.97 -4.62
C MET A 1 -6.69 3.24 -4.77
N VAL A 2 -7.45 2.96 -3.71
CA VAL A 2 -8.73 2.19 -3.77
C VAL A 2 -9.69 2.63 -4.88
N ASN A 3 -9.98 3.91 -5.01
CA ASN A 3 -10.89 4.39 -6.07
C ASN A 3 -10.33 4.14 -7.48
N GLN A 4 -9.00 4.23 -7.64
CA GLN A 4 -8.33 4.01 -8.92
C GLN A 4 -8.28 2.53 -9.27
N SER A 5 -8.03 1.62 -8.32
CA SER A 5 -8.06 0.17 -8.56
C SER A 5 -9.45 -0.30 -9.00
N ILE A 6 -10.51 0.22 -8.36
CA ILE A 6 -11.90 -0.05 -8.76
C ILE A 6 -12.19 0.50 -10.17
N LYS A 7 -11.73 1.72 -10.48
CA LYS A 7 -11.89 2.30 -11.83
C LYS A 7 -11.14 1.49 -12.89
N ALA A 8 -9.93 1.03 -12.58
CA ALA A 8 -9.14 0.19 -13.47
C ALA A 8 -9.90 -1.11 -13.77
N PHE A 9 -10.42 -1.77 -12.74
CA PHE A 9 -11.20 -2.99 -12.88
C PHE A 9 -12.44 -2.80 -13.74
N ILE A 10 -13.29 -1.82 -13.41
CA ILE A 10 -14.56 -1.57 -14.13
C ILE A 10 -14.31 -1.26 -15.61
N ARG A 11 -13.25 -0.50 -15.92
CA ARG A 11 -12.93 -0.07 -17.28
C ARG A 11 -12.04 -1.07 -18.04
N GLY A 12 -11.47 -2.05 -17.34
CA GLY A 12 -10.42 -2.90 -17.89
C GLY A 12 -9.17 -2.12 -18.31
N ASP A 13 -8.84 -1.06 -17.57
CA ASP A 13 -7.75 -0.16 -17.91
C ASP A 13 -6.42 -0.70 -17.38
N LYS A 14 -5.68 -1.38 -18.26
CA LYS A 14 -4.37 -1.95 -17.94
C LYS A 14 -3.34 -0.92 -17.50
N LYS A 15 -3.43 0.32 -17.98
CA LYS A 15 -2.45 1.35 -17.64
C LYS A 15 -2.72 1.83 -16.23
N LEU A 16 -3.98 2.15 -15.92
CA LEU A 16 -4.38 2.54 -14.58
C LEU A 16 -4.10 1.43 -13.55
N SER A 17 -4.19 0.16 -13.93
CA SER A 17 -3.74 -0.95 -13.07
C SER A 17 -2.25 -0.84 -12.70
N LEU A 18 -1.38 -0.61 -13.68
CA LEU A 18 0.06 -0.45 -13.42
C LEU A 18 0.34 0.78 -12.57
N ASP A 19 -0.31 1.91 -12.89
CA ASP A 19 -0.17 3.15 -12.12
C ASP A 19 -0.54 2.92 -10.64
N VAL A 20 -1.59 2.13 -10.35
CA VAL A 20 -1.96 1.78 -8.96
C VAL A 20 -0.88 0.94 -8.28
N CYS A 21 -0.29 -0.04 -8.96
CA CYS A 21 0.82 -0.82 -8.40
C CYS A 21 2.04 0.07 -8.09
N GLU A 22 2.32 1.07 -8.92
CA GLU A 22 3.43 2.01 -8.67
C GLU A 22 3.18 2.89 -7.45
N MET A 23 1.94 3.33 -7.23
CA MET A 23 1.55 4.14 -6.07
C MET A 23 1.79 3.42 -4.72
N ASP A 24 1.76 2.09 -4.70
CA ASP A 24 1.94 1.29 -3.48
C ASP A 24 3.33 1.48 -2.87
N ASN A 25 4.36 1.66 -3.71
CA ASN A 25 5.73 1.89 -3.25
C ASN A 25 5.84 3.13 -2.35
N GLU A 26 5.08 4.18 -2.65
CA GLU A 26 5.07 5.39 -1.82
C GLU A 26 4.43 5.13 -0.44
N ILE A 27 3.44 4.24 -0.38
CA ILE A 27 2.77 3.86 0.87
C ILE A 27 3.67 2.94 1.70
N ASP A 28 4.35 1.98 1.08
CA ASP A 28 5.33 1.11 1.74
C ASP A 28 6.48 1.93 2.36
N ASP A 29 7.05 2.85 1.59
CA ASP A 29 8.13 3.72 2.08
C ASP A 29 7.65 4.62 3.24
N ALA A 30 6.40 5.11 3.16
CA ALA A 30 5.79 5.91 4.23
C ALA A 30 5.51 5.08 5.49
N GLU A 31 5.03 3.83 5.37
CA GLU A 31 4.84 2.90 6.49
C GLU A 31 6.14 2.73 7.25
N VAL A 32 7.22 2.40 6.53
CA VAL A 32 8.53 2.14 7.13
C VAL A 32 9.08 3.38 7.83
N ALA A 33 8.94 4.55 7.21
CA ALA A 33 9.39 5.82 7.78
C ALA A 33 8.62 6.18 9.06
N LEU A 34 7.28 6.14 9.00
CA LEU A 34 6.42 6.48 10.14
C LEU A 34 6.57 5.48 11.29
N SER A 35 6.63 4.19 11.00
CA SER A 35 6.86 3.16 12.02
C SER A 35 8.19 3.37 12.75
N LYS A 36 9.27 3.74 12.04
CA LYS A 36 10.55 4.08 12.67
C LYS A 36 10.47 5.33 13.55
N GLU A 37 9.79 6.37 13.07
CA GLU A 37 9.61 7.61 13.83
C GLU A 37 8.81 7.37 15.12
N LEU A 38 7.68 6.66 15.03
CA LEU A 38 6.85 6.32 16.19
C LEU A 38 7.62 5.50 17.22
N ILE A 39 8.43 4.53 16.80
CA ILE A 39 9.30 3.78 17.71
C ILE A 39 10.36 4.69 18.36
N SER A 40 10.91 5.65 17.62
CA SER A 40 11.86 6.64 18.16
C SER A 40 11.21 7.49 19.27
N LEU A 41 9.96 7.92 19.06
CA LEU A 41 9.18 8.68 20.05
C LEU A 41 8.91 7.86 21.33
N MET A 42 8.60 6.57 21.19
CA MET A 42 8.44 5.66 22.34
C MET A 42 9.75 5.48 23.13
N LYS A 43 10.90 5.43 22.43
CA LYS A 43 12.21 5.31 23.06
C LYS A 43 12.63 6.60 23.78
N ALA A 44 12.23 7.75 23.25
CA ALA A 44 12.52 9.05 23.84
C ALA A 44 11.70 9.30 25.12
N ASP A 45 10.44 8.86 25.16
CA ASP A 45 9.57 8.99 26.32
C ASP A 45 8.56 7.84 26.41
N SER A 46 8.63 7.09 27.52
CA SER A 46 7.74 5.95 27.77
C SER A 46 6.27 6.32 27.92
N THR A 47 5.93 7.57 28.22
CA THR A 47 4.53 8.04 28.30
C THR A 47 3.84 8.03 26.93
N ASN A 48 4.61 8.03 25.84
CA ASN A 48 4.09 7.98 24.47
C ASN A 48 3.74 6.56 24.00
N ILE A 49 4.08 5.50 24.76
CA ILE A 49 3.98 4.11 24.31
C ILE A 49 2.57 3.76 23.81
N ASP A 50 1.54 4.05 24.59
CA ASP A 50 0.17 3.66 24.23
C ASP A 50 -0.33 4.42 23.00
N SER A 51 -0.11 5.73 22.94
CA SER A 51 -0.52 6.56 21.80
C SER A 51 0.23 6.19 20.51
N CYS A 52 1.55 6.04 20.57
CA CYS A 52 2.34 5.64 19.41
C CYS A 52 1.99 4.22 18.96
N LYS A 53 1.62 3.32 19.89
CA LYS A 53 1.20 1.95 19.54
C LYS A 53 -0.10 1.97 18.74
N SER A 54 -1.08 2.78 19.14
CA SER A 54 -2.31 2.97 18.37
C SER A 54 -2.02 3.53 16.97
N LEU A 55 -1.08 4.46 16.85
CA LEU A 55 -0.67 5.01 15.54
C LEU A 55 0.02 3.97 14.66
N VAL A 56 0.88 3.11 15.21
CA VAL A 56 1.50 2.01 14.45
C VAL A 56 0.43 1.07 13.88
N LEU A 57 -0.62 0.76 14.65
CA LEU A 57 -1.72 -0.07 14.15
C LEU A 57 -2.46 0.61 13.00
N ILE A 58 -2.77 1.91 13.13
CA ILE A 58 -3.42 2.69 12.07
C ILE A 58 -2.57 2.72 10.80
N VAL A 59 -1.27 2.95 10.93
CA VAL A 59 -0.33 2.96 9.79
C VAL A 59 -0.33 1.61 9.08
N LYS A 60 -0.30 0.50 9.82
CA LYS A 60 -0.42 -0.84 9.24
C LYS A 60 -1.76 -1.10 8.57
N ASP A 61 -2.86 -0.64 9.15
CA ASP A 61 -4.18 -0.80 8.53
C ASP A 61 -4.28 -0.02 7.21
N ILE A 62 -3.61 1.14 7.11
CA ILE A 62 -3.53 1.93 5.87
C ILE A 62 -2.71 1.20 4.80
N GLU A 63 -1.52 0.70 5.14
CA GLU A 63 -0.70 -0.12 4.23
C GLU A 63 -1.51 -1.32 3.73
N ARG A 64 -2.21 -2.01 4.63
CA ARG A 64 -3.06 -3.15 4.25
C ARG A 64 -4.17 -2.77 3.27
N ILE A 65 -4.73 -1.58 3.37
CA ILE A 65 -5.74 -1.09 2.41
C ILE A 65 -5.12 -0.80 1.04
N ALA A 66 -3.89 -0.29 1.00
CA ALA A 66 -3.15 -0.03 -0.23
C ALA A 66 -2.81 -1.33 -0.96
N ASP A 67 -2.27 -2.27 -0.20
CA ASP A 67 -1.90 -3.63 -0.56
C ASP A 67 -3.10 -4.41 -1.14
N LEU A 68 -4.30 -4.29 -0.55
CA LEU A 68 -5.55 -4.81 -1.13
C LEU A 68 -5.95 -4.11 -2.44
N ALA A 69 -5.70 -2.81 -2.58
CA ALA A 69 -5.97 -2.10 -3.83
C ALA A 69 -4.99 -2.52 -4.95
N THR A 70 -3.74 -2.79 -4.62
CA THR A 70 -2.73 -3.36 -5.53
C THR A 70 -3.16 -4.74 -6.03
N ASN A 71 -3.62 -5.62 -5.14
CA ASN A 71 -4.16 -6.94 -5.53
C ASN A 71 -5.27 -6.82 -6.60
N ILE A 72 -6.22 -5.90 -6.44
CA ILE A 72 -7.28 -5.65 -7.43
C ILE A 72 -6.69 -5.19 -8.77
N ALA A 73 -5.67 -4.33 -8.72
CA ALA A 73 -5.02 -3.79 -9.92
C ALA A 73 -4.23 -4.87 -10.68
N GLU A 74 -3.47 -5.71 -9.97
CA GLU A 74 -2.75 -6.87 -10.51
C GLU A 74 -3.70 -7.86 -11.19
N ASP A 75 -4.80 -8.22 -10.53
CA ASP A 75 -5.81 -9.13 -11.07
C ASP A 75 -6.46 -8.52 -12.32
N THR A 76 -6.75 -7.22 -12.30
CA THR A 76 -7.27 -6.49 -13.47
C THR A 76 -6.30 -6.57 -14.65
N TYR A 77 -5.00 -6.35 -14.40
CA TYR A 77 -3.97 -6.42 -15.43
C TYR A 77 -3.87 -7.83 -16.02
N TYR A 78 -3.88 -8.86 -15.17
CA TYR A 78 -3.89 -10.26 -15.57
C TYR A 78 -5.11 -10.59 -16.43
N ILE A 79 -6.32 -10.22 -15.99
CA ILE A 79 -7.57 -10.47 -16.73
C ILE A 79 -7.52 -9.82 -18.13
N LYS A 80 -6.87 -8.67 -18.28
CA LYS A 80 -6.82 -7.93 -19.56
C LYS A 80 -5.70 -8.36 -20.49
N THR A 81 -4.61 -8.88 -19.96
CA THR A 81 -3.38 -9.15 -20.74
C THR A 81 -2.97 -10.63 -20.77
N GLY A 82 -3.46 -11.43 -19.84
CA GLY A 82 -3.00 -12.80 -19.59
C GLY A 82 -1.64 -12.89 -18.88
N ASN A 83 -1.01 -11.75 -18.55
CA ASN A 83 0.33 -11.72 -17.94
C ASN A 83 0.24 -11.43 -16.44
N ILE A 84 1.06 -12.13 -15.67
CA ILE A 84 1.17 -11.94 -14.22
C ILE A 84 2.24 -10.90 -13.95
N ILE A 85 1.88 -9.86 -13.20
CA ILE A 85 2.79 -8.83 -12.68
C ILE A 85 2.98 -8.91 -11.16
N LYS A 86 2.28 -9.85 -10.53
CA LYS A 86 2.27 -10.07 -9.08
C LYS A 86 3.66 -10.45 -8.58
N HIS A 87 4.12 -9.77 -7.53
CA HIS A 87 5.46 -9.94 -6.95
C HIS A 87 6.64 -9.70 -7.91
N GLY A 88 6.43 -8.93 -8.98
CA GLY A 88 7.53 -8.45 -9.81
C GLY A 88 8.39 -7.47 -9.00
N HIS A 89 9.48 -7.96 -8.41
CA HIS A 89 10.62 -7.09 -8.10
C HIS A 89 10.98 -6.34 -9.39
N LYS A 90 10.64 -5.04 -9.41
CA LYS A 90 11.13 -3.95 -10.26
C LYS A 90 11.58 -4.35 -11.68
N PHE A 91 10.84 -3.89 -12.70
CA PHE A 91 11.45 -3.63 -14.01
C PHE A 91 12.51 -2.54 -13.89
#